data_AF-A0A6L8US62-F1
#
_entry.id   AF-A0A6L8US62-F1
#
_cell.length_a   1.000
_cell.length_b   1.000
_cell.length_c   1.000
_cell.angle_alpha   90.00
_cell.angle_beta   90.00
_cell.angle_gamma   90.00
#
_symmetry.space_group_name_H-M   'P 1'
#
loop_
_entity.id
_entity.type
_entity.pdbx_description
1 polymer ?
#
loop_
_entity_poly.entity_id
_entity_poly.type
_entity_poly.pdbx_seq_one_letter_code
_entity_poly.pdbx_strand_id
1 'polypeptide(L)' 'MKVIQVKEFLDTDSSYAESRANQFLTELSDDQVINVCYGSILKTGKHDTGLQRSSILVVYRTKE' A
#
# COMPACT_ATOMS: atom_id res chain seq x y z
N MET A 1 -14.61 0.92 19.64
CA MET A 1 -13.23 1.39 19.95
C MET A 1 -12.52 1.63 18.61
N LYS A 2 -12.07 2.85 18.30
CA LYS A 2 -11.38 3.13 17.03
C LYS A 2 -9.98 2.49 17.03
N VAL A 3 -9.69 1.60 16.08
CA VAL A 3 -8.39 0.92 15.96
C VAL A 3 -7.65 1.46 14.73
N ILE A 4 -6.34 1.66 14.86
CA ILE A 4 -5.49 2.00 13.71
C ILE A 4 -5.13 0.71 12.98
N GLN A 5 -5.34 0.71 11.68
CA GLN A 5 -5.02 -0.40 10.79
C GLN A 5 -4.06 0.05 9.69
N VAL A 6 -3.31 -0.91 9.15
CA VAL A 6 -2.41 -0.69 8.02
C VAL A 6 -2.76 -1.69 6.94
N LYS A 7 -3.02 -1.20 5.72
CA LYS A 7 -3.25 -2.05 4.55
C LYS A 7 -2.13 -1.86 3.55
N GLU A 8 -1.51 -2.98 3.16
CA GLU A 8 -0.43 -3.01 2.18
C GLU A 8 -0.96 -3.35 0.78
N PHE A 9 -0.48 -2.58 -0.20
CA PHE A 9 -0.70 -2.80 -1.61
C PHE A 9 0.66 -3.00 -2.27
N LEU A 10 0.88 -4.18 -2.85
CA LEU A 10 2.12 -4.52 -3.54
C LEU A 10 1.96 -4.31 -5.05
N ASP A 11 2.99 -3.78 -5.69
CA ASP A 11 3.11 -3.84 -7.15
C ASP A 11 3.45 -5.27 -7.55
N THR A 12 2.76 -5.72 -8.59
CA THR A 12 2.96 -7.02 -9.22
C THR A 12 2.88 -6.85 -10.73
N ASP A 13 3.38 -7.83 -11.48
CA ASP A 13 3.41 -7.77 -12.95
C ASP A 13 2.02 -7.58 -13.59
N SER A 14 0.95 -7.90 -12.86
CA SER A 14 -0.45 -7.83 -13.32
C SER A 14 -1.34 -6.88 -12.51
N SER A 15 -0.82 -6.22 -11.47
CA SER A 15 -1.63 -5.33 -10.62
C SER A 15 -0.79 -4.22 -10.01
N TYR A 16 -1.24 -2.98 -10.27
CA TYR A 16 -0.61 -1.77 -9.77
C TYR A 16 -1.08 -1.46 -8.34
N ALA A 17 -0.12 -1.28 -7.44
CA ALA A 17 -0.34 -0.89 -6.05
C ALA A 17 -1.12 0.43 -5.98
N GLU A 18 -0.77 1.40 -6.84
CA GLU A 18 -1.41 2.71 -6.90
C GLU A 18 -2.91 2.59 -7.17
N SER A 19 -3.32 1.88 -8.22
CA SER A 19 -4.73 1.76 -8.57
C SER A 19 -5.54 1.11 -7.46
N ARG A 20 -5.00 0.08 -6.81
CA ARG A 20 -5.68 -0.60 -5.69
C ARG A 20 -5.73 0.24 -4.43
N ALA A 21 -4.67 0.98 -4.13
CA ALA A 21 -4.64 1.90 -3.01
C ALA A 21 -5.65 3.03 -3.23
N ASN A 22 -5.68 3.64 -4.41
CA ASN A 22 -6.65 4.67 -4.78
C ASN A 22 -8.09 4.17 -4.66
N GLN A 23 -8.37 2.97 -5.18
CA GLN A 23 -9.69 2.36 -5.03
C GLN A 23 -10.07 2.19 -3.55
N PHE A 24 -9.17 1.67 -2.72
CA PHE A 24 -9.41 1.53 -1.29
C PHE A 24 -9.61 2.87 -0.58
N LEU A 25 -8.88 3.91 -0.97
CA LEU A 25 -9.04 5.25 -0.41
C LEU A 25 -10.45 5.83 -0.69
N THR A 26 -11.11 5.44 -1.79
CA THR A 26 -12.51 5.85 -2.05
C THR A 26 -13.52 5.25 -1.07
N GLU A 27 -13.16 4.17 -0.36
CA GLU A 27 -14.03 3.52 0.63
C GLU A 27 -13.92 4.18 2.02
N LEU A 28 -12.93 5.04 2.22
CA LEU A 28 -12.66 5.74 3.48
C LEU A 28 -13.17 7.18 3.43
N SER A 29 -13.59 7.72 4.56
CA SER A 29 -13.76 9.17 4.70
C SER A 29 -12.42 9.85 5.01
N ASP A 30 -12.30 11.13 4.65
CA ASP A 30 -11.06 11.91 4.79
C ASP A 30 -10.49 11.90 6.22
N ASP A 31 -11.36 11.86 7.24
CA ASP A 31 -10.97 11.83 8.65
C ASP A 31 -10.43 10.46 9.12
N GLN A 32 -10.64 9.41 8.34
CA GLN A 32 -10.13 8.08 8.63
C GLN A 32 -8.70 7.89 8.14
N VAL A 33 -8.27 8.63 7.12
CA VAL A 33 -6.92 8.47 6.54
C VAL A 33 -5.92 9.17 7.46
N ILE A 34 -4.97 8.40 8.00
CA ILE A 34 -3.91 8.92 8.87
C ILE A 34 -2.66 9.21 8.04
N ASN A 35 -2.26 8.27 7.18
CA ASN A 35 -1.05 8.41 6.37
C ASN A 35 -1.09 7.49 5.15
N VAL A 36 -0.34 7.86 4.10
CA VAL A 36 -0.07 7.02 2.94
C VAL A 36 1.45 7.00 2.73
N CYS A 37 2.07 5.84 2.88
CA CYS A 37 3.52 5.66 2.73
C CYS A 37 3.85 4.90 1.44
N TYR A 38 4.89 5.32 0.74
CA TYR A 38 5.40 4.66 -0.45
C TYR A 38 6.76 4.02 -0.15
N GLY A 39 6.90 2.74 -0.49
CA GLY A 39 8.15 1.99 -0.36
C GLY A 39 8.53 1.36 -1.69
N SER A 40 9.82 1.32 -2.00
CA SER A 40 10.33 0.47 -3.08
C SER A 40 11.53 -0.30 -2.56
N ILE A 41 11.44 -1.62 -2.61
CA ILE A 41 12.52 -2.51 -2.21
C ILE A 41 13.10 -3.12 -3.48
N LEU A 42 14.35 -2.75 -3.76
CA LEU A 42 15.17 -3.45 -4.75
C LEU A 42 15.71 -4.72 -4.08
N LYS A 43 15.12 -5.88 -4.37
CA LYS A 43 15.75 -7.15 -4.03
C LYS A 43 16.77 -7.49 -5.11
N THR A 44 18.05 -7.31 -4.81
CA THR A 44 19.14 -7.82 -5.65
C THR A 44 19.11 -9.35 -5.66
N GLY A 45 18.63 -9.95 -6.74
CA GLY A 45 18.69 -11.40 -6.95
C GLY A 45 20.11 -11.85 -7.30
N LYS A 46 20.47 -13.11 -6.99
CA LYS A 46 21.78 -13.72 -7.36
C LYS A 46 22.03 -13.80 -8.87
N HIS A 47 21.03 -13.51 -9.70
CA HIS A 47 21.03 -13.62 -11.16
C HIS A 47 20.50 -12.32 -11.80
N ASP A 48 21.10 -11.17 -11.47
CA ASP A 48 21.04 -9.84 -12.14
C ASP A 48 19.67 -9.29 -12.64
N THR A 49 18.58 -9.96 -12.31
CA THR A 49 17.20 -9.61 -12.63
C THR A 49 16.59 -9.14 -11.32
N GLY A 50 16.98 -7.93 -10.93
CA GLY A 50 16.45 -7.28 -9.74
C GLY A 50 14.96 -7.07 -9.89
N LEU A 51 14.15 -7.87 -9.19
CA LEU A 51 12.72 -7.63 -9.11
C LEU A 51 12.50 -6.42 -8.20
N GLN A 52 12.26 -5.26 -8.79
CA GLN A 52 11.82 -4.07 -8.06
C GLN A 52 10.40 -4.34 -7.57
N ARG A 53 10.20 -4.38 -6.26
CA ARG A 53 8.87 -4.46 -5.66
C ARG A 53 8.57 -3.15 -4.96
N SER A 54 7.66 -2.40 -5.55
CA SER A 54 7.10 -1.20 -4.94
C SER A 54 5.87 -1.57 -4.12
N SER A 55 5.61 -0.81 -3.06
CA SER A 55 4.46 -0.99 -2.20
C SER A 55 3.91 0.35 -1.72
N ILE A 56 2.61 0.36 -1.46
CA ILE A 56 1.90 1.47 -0.84
C ILE A 56 1.28 0.94 0.45
N LEU A 57 1.50 1.66 1.55
CA LEU A 57 0.89 1.38 2.83
C LEU A 57 -0.12 2.49 3.14
N VAL A 58 -1.38 2.12 3.35
CA VAL A 58 -2.41 3.04 3.81
C VAL A 58 -2.65 2.80 5.31
N VAL A 59 -2.39 3.82 6.12
CA VAL A 59 -2.65 3.81 7.56
C VAL A 59 -3.98 4.53 7.81
N TYR A 60 -4.94 3.85 8.41
CA TYR A 60 -6.30 4.37 8.55
C TYR A 60 -6.96 3.95 9.87
N ARG A 61 -8.02 4.67 10.26
CA ARG A 61 -8.87 4.34 11.41
C ARG A 61 -10.06 3.50 10.97
N THR A 62 -10.36 2.42 11.69
CA THR A 62 -11.63 1.69 11.48
C THR A 62 -12.82 2.47 12.02
N LYS A 63 -13.96 2.35 11.36
CA LYS A 63 -15.26 2.70 11.97
C LYS A 63 -15.56 1.65 13.05
N GLU A 64 -16.34 2.06 14.06
CA GLU A 64 -16.77 1.13 15.12
C GLU A 64 -17.68 0.03 14.58
#